data_AF-A0A2I1EZV9-F1
#
_entry.id   AF-A0A2I1EZV9-F1
#
_cell.length_a   1.000
_cell.length_b   1.000
_cell.length_c   1.000
_cell.angle_alpha   90.00
_cell.angle_beta   90.00
_cell.angle_gamma   90.00
#
_symmetry.space_group_name_H-M   'P 1'
#
loop_
_entity.id
_entity.type
_entity.pdbx_description
1 polymer ?
#
loop_
_entity_poly.entity_id
_entity_poly.type
_entity_poly.pdbx_seq_one_letter_code
_entity_poly.pdbx_strand_id
1 'polypeptide(L)'
;MDPTARKAVNLNVLRRHDQNIVEIIDSSSYVVVYKFDQGAWTKKGVEGTLFVFKRCVQPVYGFIVMNRLGIDNFMAPLTDGMELEFKDEYIIYRTTDDDNIHGIWVFETKDRERIGKTLLE
;
A
#
# COMPACT_ATOMS: atom_id res chain seq x y z
N MET A 1 12.92 2.73 -20.94
CA MET A 1 13.67 2.41 -19.71
C MET A 1 13.54 0.91 -19.49
N ASP A 2 14.64 0.20 -19.29
CA ASP A 2 14.62 -1.23 -18.97
C ASP A 2 13.78 -1.49 -17.70
N PRO A 3 12.82 -2.44 -17.70
CA PRO A 3 12.02 -2.80 -16.53
C PRO A 3 12.87 -3.06 -15.27
N THR A 4 14.07 -3.61 -15.42
CA THR A 4 15.00 -3.89 -14.33
C THR A 4 15.55 -2.60 -13.73
N ALA A 5 15.99 -1.66 -14.58
CA ALA A 5 16.44 -0.35 -14.14
C ALA A 5 15.34 0.44 -13.42
N ARG A 6 14.08 0.37 -13.90
CA ARG A 6 12.94 1.02 -13.24
C ARG A 6 12.67 0.43 -11.84
N LYS A 7 12.70 -0.89 -11.70
CA LYS A 7 12.55 -1.56 -10.40
C LYS A 7 13.66 -1.16 -9.43
N ALA A 8 14.91 -1.10 -9.87
CA ALA A 8 16.04 -0.68 -9.04
C ALA A 8 15.91 0.78 -8.56
N VAL A 9 15.49 1.69 -9.45
CA VAL A 9 15.24 3.09 -9.08
C VAL A 9 14.10 3.19 -8.05
N ASN A 10 12.98 2.51 -8.28
CA ASN A 10 11.86 2.52 -7.34
C ASN A 10 12.27 1.95 -5.98
N LEU A 11 13.00 0.84 -5.95
CA LEU A 11 13.48 0.24 -4.71
C LEU A 11 14.38 1.20 -3.93
N ASN A 12 15.28 1.92 -4.62
CA ASN A 12 16.13 2.94 -3.99
C ASN A 12 15.32 4.12 -3.44
N VAL A 13 14.21 4.49 -4.08
CA VAL A 13 13.28 5.50 -3.54
C VAL A 13 12.61 4.98 -2.27
N LEU A 14 12.07 3.75 -2.28
CA LEU A 14 11.42 3.16 -1.11
C LEU A 14 12.39 3.04 0.08
N ARG A 15 13.65 2.69 -0.18
CA ARG A 15 14.70 2.59 0.85
C ARG A 15 15.03 3.91 1.55
N ARG A 16 14.67 5.06 0.97
CA ARG A 16 14.78 6.36 1.65
C ARG A 16 13.73 6.52 2.74
N HIS A 17 12.61 5.81 2.63
CA HIS A 17 11.53 5.80 3.63
C HIS A 17 11.72 4.66 4.64
N ASP A 18 12.21 3.50 4.20
CA ASP A 18 12.58 2.39 5.09
C ASP A 18 13.76 1.59 4.53
N GLN A 19 14.91 1.68 5.20
CA GLN A 19 16.16 1.01 4.80
C GLN A 19 16.07 -0.52 4.84
N ASN A 20 15.11 -1.08 5.57
CA ASN A 20 14.93 -2.52 5.69
C ASN A 20 14.21 -3.13 4.48
N ILE A 21 13.68 -2.31 3.56
CA ILE A 21 13.01 -2.80 2.35
C ILE A 21 14.03 -3.49 1.44
N VAL A 22 13.81 -4.78 1.18
CA VAL A 22 14.69 -5.62 0.37
C VAL A 22 14.15 -5.85 -1.03
N GLU A 23 12.83 -5.82 -1.23
CA GLU A 23 12.19 -6.20 -2.49
C GLU A 23 10.84 -5.49 -2.69
N ILE A 24 10.52 -5.17 -3.94
CA ILE A 24 9.17 -4.75 -4.37
C ILE A 24 8.48 -6.00 -4.93
N ILE A 25 7.41 -6.42 -4.25
CA ILE A 25 6.62 -7.61 -4.60
C ILE A 25 5.61 -7.25 -5.69
N ASP A 26 4.90 -6.14 -5.47
CA ASP A 26 3.81 -5.69 -6.33
C ASP A 26 3.77 -4.15 -6.40
N SER A 27 3.10 -3.60 -7.41
CA SER A 27 2.77 -2.19 -7.53
C SER A 27 1.49 -1.96 -8.33
N SER A 28 0.77 -0.89 -8.03
CA SER A 28 -0.27 -0.33 -8.89
C SER A 28 -0.04 1.15 -9.19
N SER A 29 -0.36 1.56 -10.41
CA SER A 29 -0.02 2.88 -10.95
C SER A 29 -0.75 4.02 -10.23
N TYR A 30 -2.00 3.81 -9.83
CA TYR A 30 -2.83 4.83 -9.20
C TYR A 30 -3.83 4.23 -8.20
N VAL A 31 -3.75 4.71 -6.96
CA VAL A 31 -4.66 4.38 -5.86
C VAL A 31 -5.06 5.64 -5.10
N VAL A 32 -6.18 5.57 -4.40
CA VAL A 32 -6.70 6.63 -3.52
C VAL A 32 -6.95 6.07 -2.13
N VAL A 33 -6.42 6.73 -1.10
CA VAL A 33 -6.59 6.32 0.30
C VAL A 33 -7.77 7.03 0.93
N TYR A 34 -8.64 6.23 1.54
CA TYR A 34 -9.78 6.66 2.34
C TYR A 34 -9.58 6.26 3.81
N LYS A 35 -10.22 7.03 4.69
CA LYS A 35 -10.37 6.70 6.11
C LYS A 35 -11.87 6.59 6.41
N PHE A 36 -12.25 5.56 7.14
CA PHE A 36 -13.57 5.47 7.73
C PHE A 36 -13.52 6.10 9.12
N ASP A 37 -14.36 7.10 9.36
CA ASP A 37 -14.52 7.76 10.65
C ASP A 37 -15.99 8.11 10.87
N GLN A 38 -16.49 7.94 12.09
CA GLN A 38 -17.86 8.31 12.49
C GLN A 38 -18.97 7.81 11.54
N GLY A 39 -18.82 6.61 10.98
CA GLY A 39 -19.81 6.02 10.08
C GLY A 39 -19.71 6.44 8.62
N ALA A 40 -18.71 7.25 8.25
CA ALA A 40 -18.56 7.78 6.90
C ALA A 40 -17.13 7.57 6.35
N TRP A 41 -17.05 7.32 5.05
CA TRP A 41 -15.78 7.27 4.31
C TRP A 41 -15.38 8.67 3.86
N THR A 42 -14.15 9.07 4.16
CA THR A 42 -13.57 10.35 3.75
C THR A 42 -12.23 10.14 3.05
N LYS A 43 -11.94 10.97 2.03
CA LYS A 43 -10.64 10.94 1.35
C LYS A 43 -9.55 11.44 2.31
N LYS A 44 -8.43 10.71 2.41
CA LYS A 44 -7.28 11.08 3.25
C LYS A 44 -6.36 12.14 2.61
N GLY A 45 -6.60 12.50 1.34
CA GLY A 45 -5.71 13.39 0.59
C GLY A 45 -4.41 12.71 0.13
N VAL A 46 -4.39 11.38 0.09
CA VAL A 46 -3.26 10.59 -0.41
C VAL A 46 -3.69 9.84 -1.66
N GLU A 47 -3.13 10.23 -2.80
CA GLU A 47 -3.41 9.65 -4.11
C GLU A 47 -2.12 9.48 -4.89
N GLY A 48 -1.86 8.29 -5.43
CA GLY A 48 -0.60 8.04 -6.13
C GLY A 48 -0.28 6.59 -6.36
N THR A 49 1.00 6.24 -6.37
CA THR A 49 1.46 4.89 -6.74
C THR A 49 1.60 4.01 -5.51
N LEU A 50 0.96 2.85 -5.52
CA LEU A 50 1.08 1.84 -4.47
C LEU A 50 2.26 0.91 -4.78
N PHE A 51 3.05 0.61 -3.77
CA PHE A 51 4.06 -0.45 -3.79
C PHE A 51 3.84 -1.39 -2.61
N VAL A 52 3.76 -2.69 -2.88
CA VAL A 52 3.81 -3.75 -1.88
C VAL A 52 5.25 -4.24 -1.81
N PHE A 53 5.80 -4.35 -0.61
CA PHE A 53 7.22 -4.62 -0.42
C PHE A 53 7.48 -5.68 0.65
N LYS A 54 8.71 -6.22 0.61
CA LYS A 54 9.28 -7.10 1.62
C LYS A 54 10.40 -6.40 2.38
N ARG A 55 10.51 -6.66 3.67
CA ARG A 55 11.52 -6.17 4.60
C ARG A 55 12.37 -7.32 5.14
N CYS A 56 13.58 -7.00 5.61
CA CYS A 56 14.45 -7.97 6.29
C CYS A 56 14.18 -8.09 7.81
N VAL A 57 13.23 -7.32 8.35
CA VAL A 57 12.84 -7.29 9.76
C VAL A 57 11.33 -7.38 9.89
N GLN A 58 10.83 -7.74 11.08
CA GLN A 58 9.39 -7.74 11.35
C GLN A 58 8.83 -6.30 11.47
N PRO A 59 7.58 -6.04 11.03
CA PRO A 59 6.78 -6.87 10.13
C PRO A 59 7.44 -7.03 8.76
N VAL A 60 7.49 -8.27 8.26
CA VAL A 60 8.21 -8.65 7.02
C VAL A 60 7.58 -8.04 5.77
N TYR A 61 6.27 -7.84 5.77
CA TYR A 61 5.55 -7.30 4.62
C TYR A 61 4.90 -5.95 4.97
N GLY A 62 4.68 -5.15 3.94
CA GLY A 62 4.08 -3.84 4.07
C GLY A 62 3.75 -3.25 2.72
N PHE A 63 3.09 -2.10 2.72
CA PHE A 63 2.89 -1.32 1.51
C PHE A 63 3.06 0.17 1.77
N ILE A 64 3.35 0.91 0.70
CA ILE A 64 3.44 2.37 0.70
C ILE A 64 2.73 2.94 -0.52
N VAL A 65 1.93 3.96 -0.30
CA VAL A 65 1.35 4.83 -1.32
C VAL A 65 2.21 6.09 -1.39
N MET A 66 2.96 6.20 -2.49
CA MET A 66 3.74 7.40 -2.82
C MET A 66 2.79 8.49 -3.28
N ASN A 67 2.58 9.50 -2.44
CA ASN A 67 1.60 10.55 -2.65
C ASN A 67 2.04 11.49 -3.78
N ARG A 68 1.13 11.80 -4.70
CA ARG A 68 1.34 12.78 -5.77
C ARG A 68 0.79 14.15 -5.41
N LEU A 69 -0.12 14.23 -4.42
CA LEU A 69 -0.76 15.48 -4.00
C LEU A 69 0.05 16.26 -2.95
N GLY A 70 1.02 15.61 -2.31
CA GLY A 70 1.83 16.21 -1.26
C GLY A 70 3.02 15.33 -0.89
N ILE A 71 3.78 15.75 0.12
CA ILE A 71 4.98 15.06 0.60
C ILE A 71 4.65 13.89 1.54
N ASP A 72 3.44 13.86 2.08
CA ASP A 72 3.01 12.86 3.06
C ASP A 72 2.57 11.59 2.35
N ASN A 73 3.48 10.62 2.32
CA ASN A 73 3.19 9.26 1.87
C ASN A 73 2.37 8.52 2.93
N PHE A 74 1.63 7.52 2.48
CA PHE A 74 0.89 6.63 3.37
C PHE A 74 1.53 5.25 3.37
N MET A 75 1.98 4.78 4.53
CA MET A 75 2.64 3.47 4.69
C MET A 75 1.99 2.70 5.82
N ALA A 76 1.78 1.41 5.61
CA ALA A 76 1.27 0.53 6.65
C ALA A 76 1.98 -0.84 6.60
N PRO A 77 2.25 -1.44 7.78
CA PRO A 77 2.73 -2.80 7.85
C PRO A 77 1.61 -3.79 7.50
N LEU A 78 1.99 -4.95 6.97
CA LEU A 78 1.11 -6.12 6.84
C LEU A 78 1.52 -7.11 7.94
N THR A 79 0.67 -7.24 8.95
CA THR A 79 0.88 -8.12 10.11
C THR A 79 -0.16 -9.22 10.11
N ASP A 80 0.13 -10.38 10.70
CA ASP A 80 -0.81 -11.51 10.80
C ASP A 80 -2.14 -11.16 11.50
N GLY A 81 -2.15 -10.12 12.36
CA GLY A 81 -3.37 -9.62 13.02
C GLY A 81 -4.15 -8.57 12.23
N MET A 82 -3.74 -8.25 11.00
CA MET A 82 -4.39 -7.23 10.19
C MET A 82 -5.63 -7.82 9.51
N GLU A 83 -6.80 -7.27 9.82
CA GLU A 83 -8.03 -7.63 9.13
C GLU A 83 -8.01 -6.97 7.74
N LEU A 84 -8.00 -7.79 6.68
CA LEU A 84 -8.05 -7.36 5.28
C LEU A 84 -9.36 -7.85 4.65
N GLU A 85 -10.11 -6.93 4.04
CA GLU A 85 -11.34 -7.22 3.30
C GLU A 85 -11.25 -6.64 1.89
N PHE A 86 -11.52 -7.47 0.89
CA PHE A 86 -11.65 -7.03 -0.50
C PHE A 86 -13.12 -6.84 -0.82
N LYS A 87 -13.52 -5.58 -1.01
CA LYS A 87 -14.91 -5.23 -1.30
C LYS A 87 -14.99 -4.36 -2.53
N ASP A 88 -15.55 -4.93 -3.60
CA ASP A 88 -15.74 -4.30 -4.91
C ASP A 88 -14.43 -3.70 -5.47
N GLU A 89 -14.21 -2.42 -5.19
CA GLU A 89 -13.08 -1.65 -5.68
C GLU A 89 -12.03 -1.29 -4.64
N TYR A 90 -12.26 -1.73 -3.41
CA TYR A 90 -11.53 -1.29 -2.24
C TYR A 90 -10.83 -2.47 -1.57
N ILE A 91 -9.59 -2.22 -1.18
CA ILE A 91 -8.86 -3.01 -0.19
C ILE A 91 -9.09 -2.32 1.14
N ILE A 92 -9.94 -2.89 1.98
CA ILE A 92 -10.26 -2.37 3.30
C ILE A 92 -9.37 -3.07 4.31
N TYR A 93 -8.82 -2.32 5.24
CA TYR A 93 -8.09 -2.90 6.35
C TYR A 93 -8.22 -2.09 7.63
N ARG A 94 -7.96 -2.76 8.73
CA ARG A 94 -7.89 -2.15 10.06
C ARG A 94 -6.44 -2.09 10.53
N THR A 95 -6.00 -0.92 10.94
CA THR A 95 -4.69 -0.72 11.55
C THR A 95 -4.69 -1.24 12.98
N THR A 96 -3.60 -1.91 13.38
CA THR A 96 -3.49 -2.58 14.68
C THR A 96 -3.09 -1.64 15.82
N ASP A 97 -2.54 -0.47 15.50
CA ASP A 97 -2.04 0.51 16.46
C ASP A 97 -3.12 1.48 16.95
N ASP A 98 -3.99 1.94 16.06
CA ASP A 98 -4.99 2.98 16.37
C ASP A 98 -6.43 2.57 16.03
N ASP A 99 -6.66 1.30 15.68
CA ASP A 99 -7.96 0.71 15.33
C ASP A 99 -8.69 1.42 14.17
N ASN A 100 -7.98 2.27 13.42
CA ASN A 100 -8.56 2.99 12.29
C ASN A 100 -8.84 2.04 11.12
N ILE A 101 -9.96 2.27 10.46
CA ILE A 101 -10.32 1.55 9.24
C ILE A 101 -9.95 2.42 8.04
N HIS A 102 -9.19 1.81 7.13
CA HIS A 102 -8.73 2.43 5.91
C HIS A 102 -9.21 1.66 4.70
N GLY A 103 -9.40 2.37 3.59
CA GLY A 103 -9.83 1.82 2.32
C GLY A 103 -8.91 2.32 1.22
N ILE A 104 -8.35 1.42 0.43
CA ILE A 104 -7.53 1.75 -0.73
C ILE A 104 -8.33 1.41 -1.96
N TRP A 105 -8.77 2.44 -2.66
CA TRP A 105 -9.35 2.26 -3.99
C TRP A 105 -8.24 2.09 -5.00
N VAL A 106 -8.27 0.98 -5.76
CA VAL A 106 -7.28 0.67 -6.79
C VAL A 106 -7.91 0.89 -8.16
N PHE A 107 -7.35 1.80 -8.96
CA PHE A 107 -7.93 2.17 -10.25
C PHE A 107 -7.92 1.02 -11.26
N GLU A 108 -6.78 0.33 -11.36
CA GLU A 108 -6.61 -0.76 -12.33
C GLU A 108 -7.20 -2.06 -11.79
N THR A 109 -8.27 -2.57 -12.42
CA THR A 109 -8.95 -3.82 -11.99
C THR A 109 -7.98 -5.00 -11.93
N LYS A 110 -7.07 -5.12 -12.90
CA LYS A 110 -6.09 -6.21 -12.94
C LYS A 110 -5.09 -6.14 -11.79
N ASP A 111 -4.71 -4.93 -11.38
CA ASP A 111 -3.83 -4.74 -10.23
C ASP A 111 -4.55 -5.08 -8.93
N ARG A 112 -5.83 -4.72 -8.82
CA ARG A 112 -6.67 -5.02 -7.64
C ARG A 112 -6.71 -6.51 -7.34
N GLU A 113 -6.99 -7.34 -8.35
CA GLU A 113 -7.02 -8.80 -8.19
C GLU A 113 -5.66 -9.37 -7.81
N ARG A 114 -4.59 -8.87 -8.44
CA ARG A 114 -3.22 -9.36 -8.25
C ARG A 114 -2.69 -8.98 -6.87
N ILE A 115 -2.81 -7.71 -6.49
CA ILE A 115 -2.45 -7.22 -5.16
C ILE A 115 -3.28 -7.94 -4.10
N GLY A 116 -4.59 -8.15 -4.35
CA GLY A 116 -5.42 -8.83 -3.38
C GLY A 116 -4.97 -10.25 -3.07
N LYS A 117 -4.53 -11.01 -4.09
CA LYS A 117 -3.90 -12.32 -3.88
C LYS A 117 -2.59 -12.20 -3.12
N THR A 118 -1.72 -11.26 -3.49
CA THR A 118 -0.43 -11.04 -2.81
C THR A 118 -0.58 -10.67 -1.34
N LEU A 119 -1.67 -10.00 -0.96
CA LEU A 119 -1.94 -9.62 0.43
C LEU A 119 -2.59 -10.74 1.26
N LEU A 120 -3.11 -11.79 0.63
CA LEU A 120 -3.76 -12.94 1.27
C LEU A 120 -2.85 -14.19 1.37
N GLU A 121 -1.73 -14.19 0.66
CA GLU A 121 -0.70 -15.26 0.67
C GLU A 121 0.32 -15.06 1.80
#